data_AF-A0A2E9WS97-F1
#
_entry.id   AF-A0A2E9WS97-F1
#
_cell.length_a   1.000
_cell.length_b   1.000
_cell.length_c   1.000
_cell.angle_alpha   90.00
_cell.angle_beta   90.00
_cell.angle_gamma   90.00
#
_symmetry.space_group_name_H-M   'P 1'
#
loop_
_entity.id
_entity.type
_entity.pdbx_description
1 polymer ?
#
loop_
_entity_poly.entity_id
_entity_poly.type
_entity_poly.pdbx_seq_one_letter_code
_entity_poly.pdbx_strand_id
1 'polypeptide(L)'
;MLIGNSIALEFIGVLLQGTGGGTIVMAIYFLIFLSKHQKEFDGAYSKLENTTLIRNESGELEFQDANTVVTRVIWYVVPVGLTVIGMIVWLANLG
;
A
#
# COMPACT_ATOMS: atom_id res chain seq x y z
N MET A 1 -14.62 37.75 4.54
CA MET A 1 -13.67 36.62 4.47
C MET A 1 -14.17 35.70 3.37
N LEU A 2 -13.49 35.70 2.22
CA LEU A 2 -13.92 34.96 1.04
C LEU A 2 -13.63 33.48 1.25
N ILE A 3 -14.67 32.75 1.62
CA ILE A 3 -14.69 31.30 1.78
C ILE A 3 -14.44 30.73 0.38
N GLY A 4 -13.29 30.07 0.20
CA GLY A 4 -13.04 29.27 -0.99
C GLY A 4 -14.18 28.27 -1.15
N ASN A 5 -14.75 28.19 -2.36
CA ASN A 5 -15.83 27.30 -2.79
C ASN A 5 -16.49 26.48 -1.65
N SER A 6 -17.65 26.92 -1.15
CA SER A 6 -18.34 26.30 0.00
C SER A 6 -18.45 24.78 -0.10
N ILE A 7 -18.64 24.28 -1.32
CA ILE A 7 -18.68 22.84 -1.66
C ILE A 7 -17.37 22.12 -1.32
N ALA A 8 -16.22 22.75 -1.61
CA ALA A 8 -14.91 22.17 -1.29
C ALA A 8 -14.67 22.12 0.22
N LEU A 9 -15.13 23.13 0.97
CA LEU A 9 -15.02 23.13 2.43
C LEU A 9 -15.93 22.07 3.08
N GLU A 10 -17.16 21.91 2.60
CA GLU A 10 -18.06 20.85 3.08
C GLU A 10 -17.51 19.46 2.78
N PHE A 11 -16.97 19.25 1.57
CA PHE A 11 -16.34 17.99 1.20
C PHE A 11 -15.12 17.67 2.07
N ILE A 12 -14.26 18.66 2.32
CA ILE A 12 -13.13 18.50 3.24
C ILE A 12 -13.61 18.22 4.67
N GLY A 13 -14.71 18.86 5.11
CA GLY A 13 -15.34 18.59 6.40
C GLY A 13 -15.80 17.13 6.54
N VAL A 14 -16.45 16.59 5.51
CA VAL A 14 -16.89 15.18 5.45
C VAL A 14 -15.69 14.21 5.44
N LEU A 15 -14.62 14.57 4.72
CA LEU A 15 -13.37 13.79 4.67
C LEU A 15 -12.60 13.79 5.98
N LEU A 16 -12.63 14.88 6.74
CA LEU A 16 -11.86 15.05 7.98
C LEU A 16 -12.68 14.77 9.24
N GLN A 17 -13.97 14.47 9.11
CA GLN A 17 -14.79 14.03 10.22
C GLN A 17 -14.22 12.71 10.77
N GLY A 18 -14.23 12.56 12.10
CA GLY A 18 -13.65 11.39 12.80
C GLY A 18 -14.28 10.03 12.47
N THR A 19 -15.25 9.99 11.56
CA THR A 19 -15.97 8.81 11.09
C THR A 19 -15.73 8.60 9.60
N GLY A 20 -15.35 7.38 9.18
CA GLY A 20 -15.33 6.94 7.78
C GLY A 20 -14.35 7.67 6.86
N GLY A 21 -14.58 8.96 6.59
CA GLY A 21 -13.73 9.82 5.76
C GLY A 21 -12.31 9.93 6.31
N GLY A 22 -12.14 10.16 7.62
CA GLY A 22 -10.81 10.21 8.24
C GLY A 22 -10.05 8.89 8.12
N THR A 23 -10.75 7.75 8.20
CA THR A 23 -10.17 6.41 8.00
C THR A 23 -9.74 6.20 6.55
N ILE A 24 -10.51 6.71 5.59
CA ILE A 24 -10.16 6.66 4.16
C ILE A 24 -8.92 7.49 3.86
N VAL A 25 -8.82 8.71 4.40
CA VAL A 25 -7.62 9.55 4.25
C VAL A 25 -6.39 8.83 4.81
N MET A 26 -6.52 8.20 5.98
CA MET A 26 -5.42 7.41 6.57
C MET A 26 -5.08 6.17 5.75
N ALA A 27 -6.07 5.48 5.19
CA ALA A 27 -5.82 4.33 4.34
C ALA A 27 -5.09 4.74 3.05
N ILE A 28 -5.49 5.85 2.41
CA ILE A 28 -4.78 6.41 1.26
C ILE A 28 -3.36 6.81 1.63
N TYR A 29 -3.16 7.48 2.77
CA TYR A 29 -1.83 7.82 3.27
C TYR A 29 -0.97 6.57 3.44
N PHE A 30 -1.52 5.50 4.03
CA PHE A 30 -0.83 4.23 4.21
C PHE A 30 -0.45 3.59 2.87
N LEU A 31 -1.32 3.62 1.85
CA LEU A 31 -1.01 3.11 0.52
C LEU A 31 0.12 3.89 -0.16
N ILE A 32 0.12 5.22 -0.03
CA ILE A 32 1.20 6.08 -0.55
C ILE A 32 2.51 5.79 0.18
N PHE A 33 2.46 5.66 1.51
CA PHE A 33 3.61 5.31 2.34
C PHE A 33 4.18 3.96 1.91
N LEU A 34 3.34 2.94 1.76
CA LEU A 34 3.72 1.61 1.36
C LEU A 34 4.37 1.59 -0.04
N SER A 35 3.82 2.36 -0.99
CA SER A 35 4.43 2.55 -2.32
C SER A 35 5.80 3.21 -2.25
N LYS A 36 5.96 4.26 -1.43
CA LYS A 36 7.25 4.96 -1.26
C LYS A 36 8.32 4.08 -0.59
N HIS A 37 7.91 3.22 0.34
CA HIS A 37 8.81 2.35 1.11
C HIS A 37 8.87 0.91 0.56
N GLN A 38 8.33 0.64 -0.63
CA GLN A 38 8.25 -0.69 -1.21
C GLN A 38 9.62 -1.40 -1.24
N LYS A 39 10.71 -0.67 -1.53
CA LYS A 39 12.08 -1.21 -1.57
C LYS A 39 12.61 -1.68 -0.21
N GLU A 40 12.18 -1.03 0.87
CA GLU A 40 12.60 -1.38 2.24
C GLU A 40 11.85 -2.63 2.73
N PHE A 41 10.56 -2.75 2.39
CA PHE A 41 9.80 -3.97 2.65
C PHE A 41 10.28 -5.15 1.79
N ASP A 42 10.66 -4.89 0.55
CA ASP A 42 11.21 -5.90 -0.35
C ASP A 42 12.55 -6.44 0.15
N GLY A 43 13.45 -5.56 0.57
CA GLY A 43 14.76 -5.93 1.10
C GLY A 43 14.74 -6.57 2.49
N ALA A 44 13.83 -6.14 3.37
CA ALA A 44 13.77 -6.63 4.75
C ALA A 44 13.21 -8.07 4.86
N TYR A 45 12.29 -8.46 3.99
CA TYR A 45 11.68 -9.80 4.02
C TYR A 45 12.39 -10.82 3.12
N SER A 46 13.03 -10.40 2.01
CA SER A 46 13.64 -11.35 1.04
C SER A 46 15.03 -11.85 1.44
N LYS A 47 15.84 -11.02 2.12
CA LYS A 47 17.26 -11.33 2.35
C LYS A 47 17.55 -12.32 3.49
N LEU A 48 16.64 -12.48 4.44
CA LEU A 48 16.94 -13.25 5.67
C LEU A 48 16.59 -14.74 5.59
N GLU A 49 15.73 -15.17 4.66
CA GLU A 49 15.21 -16.55 4.67
C GLU A 49 15.45 -17.34 3.37
N ASN A 50 15.54 -16.70 2.20
CA ASN A 50 15.55 -17.38 0.90
C ASN A 50 16.78 -17.09 0.02
N THR A 51 17.91 -16.78 0.64
CA THR A 51 19.17 -16.66 -0.11
C THR A 51 19.81 -18.03 -0.26
N THR A 52 19.66 -18.65 -1.42
CA THR A 52 20.34 -19.92 -1.74
C THR A 52 21.65 -19.64 -2.50
N LEU A 53 22.72 -20.31 -2.08
CA LEU A 53 24.00 -20.32 -2.78
C LEU A 53 23.94 -21.33 -3.91
N ILE A 54 23.94 -20.85 -5.15
CA ILE A 54 23.93 -21.71 -6.34
C ILE A 54 25.28 -21.57 -7.02
N ARG A 55 25.88 -22.70 -7.39
CA ARG A 55 27.17 -22.72 -8.10
C ARG A 55 26.92 -22.48 -9.59
N ASN A 56 27.53 -21.43 -10.14
CA ASN A 56 27.46 -21.14 -11.58
C ASN A 56 28.31 -22.13 -12.39
N GLU A 57 28.19 -22.11 -13.72
CA GLU A 57 28.92 -23.01 -14.64
C GLU A 57 30.46 -22.82 -14.55
N SER A 58 30.91 -21.66 -14.07
CA SER A 58 32.30 -21.29 -13.80
C SER A 58 32.84 -21.86 -12.47
N GLY A 59 31.98 -22.44 -11.63
CA GLY A 59 32.34 -22.98 -10.31
C GLY A 59 32.28 -21.96 -9.16
N GLU A 60 31.87 -20.73 -9.42
CA GLU A 60 31.72 -19.67 -8.41
C GLU A 60 30.34 -19.73 -7.75
N LEU A 61 30.28 -19.34 -6.48
CA LEU A 61 29.04 -19.36 -5.70
C LEU A 61 28.32 -18.02 -5.84
N GLU A 62 27.16 -18.03 -6.49
CA GLU A 62 26.29 -16.86 -6.61
C GLU A 62 25.10 -16.96 -5.65
N PHE A 63 24.78 -15.83 -5.01
CA PHE A 63 23.59 -15.69 -4.19
C PHE A 63 22.40 -15.39 -5.11
N GLN A 64 21.51 -16.36 -5.30
CA GLN A 64 20.29 -16.17 -6.09
C GLN A 64 19.07 -16.07 -5.16
N ASP A 65 18.30 -14.98 -5.31
CA ASP A 65 17.06 -14.74 -4.57
C ASP A 65 15.96 -15.66 -5.14
N ALA A 66 15.52 -16.64 -4.36
CA ALA A 66 14.53 -17.62 -4.79
C ALA A 66 13.08 -17.10 -4.77
N ASN A 67 12.87 -15.85 -4.36
CA ASN A 67 11.52 -15.33 -4.17
C ASN A 67 10.88 -14.95 -5.50
N THR A 68 9.81 -15.65 -5.89
CA THR A 68 9.09 -15.36 -7.12
C THR A 68 8.32 -14.04 -6.97
N VAL A 69 8.38 -13.18 -7.99
CA VAL A 69 7.71 -11.86 -8.03
C VAL A 69 6.21 -11.98 -7.74
N VAL A 70 5.60 -13.14 -8.01
CA VAL A 70 4.17 -13.40 -7.88
C VAL A 70 3.69 -13.40 -6.43
N THR A 71 4.40 -14.08 -5.51
CA THR A 71 3.99 -14.14 -4.08
C THR A 71 4.07 -12.76 -3.43
N ARG A 72 5.04 -11.95 -3.85
CA ARG A 72 5.24 -10.57 -3.39
C ARG A 72 4.06 -9.67 -3.74
N VAL A 73 3.46 -9.83 -4.92
CA VAL A 73 2.37 -8.98 -5.41
C VAL A 73 1.06 -9.24 -4.67
N ILE A 74 0.75 -10.49 -4.30
CA ILE A 74 -0.52 -10.87 -3.66
C ILE A 74 -0.73 -10.14 -2.32
N TRP A 75 0.33 -10.04 -1.49
CA TRP A 75 0.25 -9.41 -0.17
C TRP A 75 -0.03 -7.90 -0.19
N TYR A 76 0.30 -7.21 -1.30
CA TYR A 76 0.01 -5.79 -1.48
C TYR A 76 -1.34 -5.55 -2.15
N VAL A 77 -1.74 -6.43 -3.07
CA VAL A 77 -3.01 -6.29 -3.81
C VAL A 77 -4.22 -6.43 -2.88
N VAL A 78 -4.15 -7.33 -1.89
CA VAL A 78 -5.29 -7.56 -0.96
C VAL A 78 -5.62 -6.32 -0.10
N PRO A 79 -4.68 -5.70 0.63
CA PRO A 79 -4.94 -4.49 1.40
C PRO A 79 -5.41 -3.31 0.53
N VAL A 80 -4.82 -3.14 -0.66
CA VAL A 80 -5.23 -2.11 -1.62
C VAL A 80 -6.67 -2.34 -2.06
N GLY A 81 -7.02 -3.56 -2.45
CA GLY A 81 -8.38 -3.92 -2.86
C GLY A 81 -9.41 -3.68 -1.75
N LEU A 82 -9.09 -4.08 -0.51
CA LEU A 82 -9.95 -3.84 0.66
C LEU A 82 -10.15 -2.34 0.93
N THR A 83 -9.11 -1.52 0.74
CA THR A 83 -9.19 -0.06 0.90
C THR A 83 -10.12 0.56 -0.13
N VAL A 84 -10.05 0.12 -1.38
CA VAL A 84 -10.93 0.58 -2.46
C VAL A 84 -12.38 0.17 -2.19
N ILE A 85 -12.62 -1.08 -1.79
CA ILE A 85 -13.96 -1.56 -1.43
C ILE A 85 -14.52 -0.76 -0.25
N GLY A 86 -13.71 -0.52 0.79
CA GLY A 86 -14.10 0.28 1.96
C GLY A 86 -14.49 1.71 1.58
N MET A 87 -13.74 2.35 0.66
CA MET A 87 -14.10 3.66 0.11
C MET A 87 -15.46 3.64 -0.59
N ILE A 88 -15.70 2.66 -1.47
CA ILE A 88 -16.96 2.54 -2.22
C ILE A 88 -18.14 2.35 -1.25
N VAL A 89 -17.99 1.46 -0.27
CA VAL A 89 -19.03 1.19 0.74
C VAL A 89 -19.32 2.43 1.59
N TRP A 90 -18.29 3.18 1.98
CA TRP A 90 -18.49 4.43 2.71
C TRP A 90 -19.20 5.49 1.87
N LEU A 91 -18.79 5.68 0.62
CA LEU A 91 -19.44 6.58 -0.34
C LEU A 91 -20.91 6.20 -0.56
N ALA A 92 -21.23 4.91 -0.66
CA ALA A 92 -22.60 4.43 -0.83
C ALA A 92 -23.49 4.63 0.41
N ASN A 93 -22.88 4.69 1.60
CA ASN A 93 -23.58 4.91 2.87
C ASN A 93 -23.54 6.38 3.33
N LEU A 94 -23.01 7.27 2.50
CA LEU A 94 -22.93 8.71 2.73
C LEU A 94 -24.31 9.32 2.39
N GLY A 95 -25.28 9.09 3.26
CA GLY A 95 -26.62 9.66 3.23
C GLY A 95 -26.69 10.98 3.98
#